data_AF-A0A963A226-F1
#
_entry.id   AF-A0A963A226-F1
#
_cell.length_a   1.000
_cell.length_b   1.000
_cell.length_c   1.000
_cell.angle_alpha   90.00
_cell.angle_beta   90.00
_cell.angle_gamma   90.00
#
_symmetry.space_group_name_H-M   'P 1'
#
loop_
_entity.id
_entity.type
_entity.pdbx_description
1 polymer ?
#
loop_
_entity_poly.entity_id
_entity_poly.type
_entity_poly.pdbx_seq_one_letter_code
_entity_poly.pdbx_strand_id
1 'polypeptide(L)' 'MASFVERLLAQGNVRRLVIEKPSGGVLLESSLTTAVAVVGLFTIMAPVLTAIAAIAALLVEVRVKVVYIGKPPRR' A
#
# COMPACT_ATOMS: atom_id res chain seq x y z
N MET A 1 18.11 -2.36 -6.02
CA MET A 1 17.78 -2.84 -4.67
C MET A 1 16.27 -2.81 -4.50
N ALA A 2 15.56 -3.90 -4.83
CA ALA A 2 14.11 -3.95 -4.64
C ALA A 2 13.77 -3.96 -3.14
N SER A 3 12.83 -3.12 -2.74
CA SER A 3 12.45 -2.93 -1.34
C SER A 3 11.79 -4.21 -0.78
N PHE A 4 11.87 -4.46 0.53
CA PHE A 4 11.28 -5.64 1.17
C PHE A 4 9.81 -5.82 0.80
N VAL A 5 9.07 -4.71 0.69
CA VAL A 5 7.66 -4.66 0.29
C VAL A 5 7.45 -5.24 -1.11
N GLU A 6 8.25 -4.85 -2.11
CA GLU A 6 8.14 -5.38 -3.48
C GLU A 6 8.35 -6.89 -3.57
N ARG A 7 9.28 -7.44 -2.78
CA ARG A 7 9.47 -8.90 -2.72
C ARG A 7 8.23 -9.60 -2.17
N LEU A 8 7.52 -8.97 -1.24
CA LEU A 8 6.29 -9.50 -0.66
C LEU A 8 5.10 -9.42 -1.59
N LEU A 9 5.02 -8.34 -2.39
CA LEU A 9 4.09 -8.24 -3.50
C LEU A 9 4.32 -9.38 -4.51
N ALA A 10 5.57 -9.59 -4.92
CA ALA A 10 5.94 -10.58 -5.94
C ALA A 10 5.68 -12.04 -5.52
N GLN A 11 5.82 -12.34 -4.22
CA GLN A 11 5.51 -13.67 -3.68
C GLN A 11 4.01 -13.95 -3.57
N GLY A 12 3.14 -12.96 -3.79
CA GLY A 12 1.69 -13.11 -3.65
C GLY A 12 1.24 -13.41 -2.22
N ASN A 13 2.13 -13.28 -1.23
CA ASN A 13 1.90 -13.72 0.14
C ASN A 13 1.21 -12.65 1.02
N VAL A 14 0.99 -11.46 0.45
CA VAL A 14 0.32 -10.32 1.08
C VAL A 14 -1.11 -10.23 0.56
N ARG A 15 -2.07 -10.41 1.46
CA ARG A 15 -3.50 -10.42 1.09
C ARG A 15 -4.23 -9.13 1.43
N ARG A 16 -3.81 -8.46 2.51
CA ARG A 16 -4.52 -7.30 3.04
C ARG A 16 -3.54 -6.21 3.46
N LEU A 17 -3.79 -5.01 2.96
CA LEU A 17 -3.14 -3.77 3.37
C LEU A 17 -4.16 -2.98 4.17
N VAL A 18 -3.78 -2.62 5.39
CA VAL A 18 -4.61 -1.81 6.28
C VAL A 18 -3.87 -0.51 6.53
N ILE A 19 -4.47 0.59 6.11
CA ILE A 19 -4.01 1.95 6.40
C ILE A 19 -4.81 2.45 7.59
N GLU A 20 -4.11 2.81 8.66
CA GLU A 20 -4.72 3.30 9.89
C GLU A 20 -4.22 4.71 10.20
N LYS A 21 -5.07 5.54 10.79
CA LYS A 21 -4.63 6.76 11.46
C LYS A 21 -3.75 6.40 12.65
N PRO A 22 -2.81 7.27 13.05
CA PRO A 22 -2.06 7.11 14.29
C PRO A 22 -2.97 6.96 15.51
N SER A 23 -4.14 7.62 15.50
CA SER A 23 -5.19 7.55 16.52
C SER A 23 -5.95 6.21 16.58
N GLY A 24 -5.67 5.26 15.70
CA GLY A 24 -6.22 3.88 15.73
C GLY A 24 -7.43 3.63 14.84
N GLY A 25 -7.96 4.64 14.16
CA GLY A 25 -9.04 4.46 13.18
C GLY A 25 -8.54 3.91 11.85
N VAL A 26 -9.19 2.87 11.32
CA VAL A 26 -8.90 2.34 9.97
C VAL A 26 -9.39 3.33 8.91
N LEU A 27 -8.50 3.75 8.02
CA LEU A 27 -8.79 4.64 6.89
C LEU A 27 -9.17 3.87 5.64
N LEU A 28 -8.43 2.79 5.36
CA LEU A 28 -8.59 2.01 4.14
C LEU A 28 -8.14 0.58 4.39
N GLU A 29 -9.02 -0.36 4.05
CA GLU A 29 -8.75 -1.79 4.12
C GLU A 29 -8.98 -2.37 2.72
N SER A 30 -7.89 -2.75 2.04
CA SER A 30 -7.97 -3.29 0.69
C SER A 30 -7.03 -4.46 0.49
N SER A 31 -7.33 -5.28 -0.52
CA SER A 31 -6.36 -6.25 -1.00
C SER A 31 -5.32 -5.55 -1.87
N LEU A 32 -4.09 -6.06 -1.82
CA LEU A 32 -2.99 -5.57 -2.65
C LEU A 32 -3.35 -5.63 -4.15
N THR A 33 -4.04 -6.69 -4.56
CA THR A 33 -4.50 -6.89 -5.94
C THR A 33 -5.50 -5.83 -6.38
N THR A 34 -6.46 -5.49 -5.51
CA THR A 34 -7.44 -4.42 -5.79
C THR A 34 -6.72 -3.07 -5.93
N ALA A 35 -5.76 -2.78 -5.05
CA ALA A 35 -5.00 -1.54 -5.11
C ALA A 35 -4.20 -1.40 -6.43
N VAL A 36 -3.51 -2.46 -6.86
CA VAL A 36 -2.72 -2.45 -8.10
C VAL A 36 -3.63 -2.32 -9.34
N ALA A 37 -4.76 -3.01 -9.36
CA ALA A 37 -5.70 -2.94 -10.48
C ALA A 37 -6.26 -1.52 -10.69
N VAL A 38 -6.67 -0.86 -9.60
CA VAL A 38 -7.18 0.52 -9.65
C VAL A 38 -6.09 1.47 -10.13
N VAL A 39 -4.88 1.41 -9.56
CA VAL A 39 -3.77 2.27 -10.00
C VAL A 39 -3.42 2.04 -11.47
N GLY A 40 -3.45 0.79 -11.94
CA GLY A 40 -3.23 0.43 -13.34
C GLY A 40 -4.18 1.15 -14.31
N LEU A 41 -5.47 1.26 -13.95
CA LEU A 41 -6.47 1.95 -14.77
C LEU A 41 -6.21 3.46 -14.89
N PHE A 42 -5.70 4.08 -13.83
CA PHE A 42 -5.46 5.52 -13.77
C PHE A 42 -4.02 5.92 -14.15
N THR A 43 -3.25 5.03 -14.77
CA THR A 43 -1.83 5.27 -15.12
C THR A 43 -1.62 6.46 -16.05
N ILE A 44 -2.55 6.77 -16.96
CA ILE A 44 -2.43 7.93 -17.86
C ILE A 44 -2.46 9.25 -17.07
N MET A 45 -3.20 9.27 -15.95
CA MET A 45 -3.26 10.39 -15.03
C MET A 45 -2.21 10.30 -13.92
N ALA A 46 -1.29 9.32 -13.99
CA ALA A 46 -0.30 9.09 -12.95
C ALA A 46 0.52 10.32 -12.58
N PRO A 47 0.99 11.19 -13.52
CA PRO A 47 1.78 12.36 -13.13
C PRO A 47 1.03 13.31 -12.19
N VAL A 48 -0.23 13.62 -12.51
CA VAL A 48 -1.08 14.51 -11.70
C VAL A 48 -1.44 13.85 -10.37
N LEU A 49 -1.86 12.58 -10.41
CA LEU A 49 -2.17 11.81 -9.20
C LEU A 49 -0.96 11.66 -8.28
N THR A 50 0.24 11.51 -8.85
CA THR A 50 1.50 11.43 -8.09
C THR A 50 1.81 12.73 -7.40
N ALA A 51 1.64 13.87 -8.08
CA ALA A 51 1.85 15.18 -7.45
C ALA A 51 0.91 15.39 -6.25
N ILE A 52 -0.38 15.06 -6.41
CA ILE A 52 -1.38 15.14 -5.34
C ILE A 52 -1.02 14.19 -4.19
N ALA A 53 -0.67 12.94 -4.51
CA ALA A 53 -0.28 11.95 -3.52
C ALA A 53 0.98 12.36 -2.74
N ALA A 54 1.96 12.97 -3.41
CA ALA A 54 3.17 13.48 -2.76
C ALA A 54 2.83 14.59 -1.76
N ILE A 55 1.98 15.55 -2.13
CA ILE A 55 1.54 16.60 -1.21
C ILE A 55 0.76 15.99 -0.03
N ALA A 56 -0.15 15.07 -0.31
CA ALA A 56 -0.92 14.39 0.73
C ALA A 56 -0.01 13.61 1.69
N ALA A 57 1.05 12.95 1.20
CA ALA A 57 2.00 12.21 2.02
C ALA A 57 2.80 13.10 2.98
N LEU A 58 3.00 14.37 2.64
CA LEU A 58 3.65 15.34 3.54
C LEU A 58 2.70 15.83 4.63
N LEU A 59 1.40 15.89 4.34
CA LEU A 59 0.39 16.43 5.25
C LEU A 59 -0.25 15.37 6.16
N VAL A 60 -0.18 14.09 5.77
CA VAL A 60 -0.91 13.01 6.45
C VAL A 60 0.07 12.00 7.04
N GLU A 61 -0.03 11.79 8.35
CA GLU A 61 0.62 10.68 9.02
C GLU A 61 -0.29 9.45 9.00
N VAL A 62 0.21 8.32 8.46
CA VAL A 62 -0.51 7.05 8.37
C VAL A 62 0.36 5.90 8.86
N ARG A 63 -0.27 4.88 9.45
CA ARG A 63 0.38 3.60 9.76
C ARG A 63 -0.07 2.54 8.77
N VAL A 64 0.91 1.84 8.19
CA VAL A 64 0.68 0.75 7.24
C VAL A 64 0.87 -0.58 7.95
N LYS A 65 -0.19 -1.36 8.05
CA LYS A 65 -0.14 -2.76 8.50
C LYS A 65 -0.31 -3.68 7.31
N VAL A 66 0.60 -4.65 7.21
CA VAL A 66 0.59 -5.67 6.16
C VAL A 66 0.18 -7.00 6.78
N VAL A 67 -0.89 -7.61 6.29
CA VAL A 67 -1.39 -8.90 6.76
C VAL A 67 -1.04 -9.98 5.73
N TYR A 68 -0.36 -11.02 6.21
CA TYR A 68 0.17 -12.13 5.42
C TYR A 68 -0.72 -13.37 5.51
N ILE A 69 -0.63 -14.22 4.50
CA ILE A 69 -1.11 -15.60 4.57
C ILE A 69 0.08 -16.49 4.93
N GLY A 70 0.06 -17.15 6.09
CA GLY A 70 1.15 -18.05 6.51
C GLY A 70 2.30 -17.37 7.26
N LYS A 71 3.53 -17.87 7.12
CA LYS A 71 4.68 -17.42 7.93
C LYS A 71 5.21 -16.06 7.45
N PRO A 72 5.48 -15.11 8.37
CA PRO A 72 6.08 -13.84 8.02
C PRO A 72 7.51 -14.04 7.49
N PRO A 73 7.98 -13.17 6.60
CA PRO A 73 9.32 -13.26 6.03
C PRO A 73 10.35 -12.96 7.13
N ARG A 74 11.37 -13.82 7.26
CA ARG A 74 12.50 -13.55 8.15
C ARG A 74 13.35 -12.41 7.55
N ARG A 75 13.69 -11.43 8.40
CA ARG A 75 14.48 -10.22 8.08
C ARG A 75 15.77 -10.54 7.36
#